data_AF-A0AA40FZJ5-F1
#
_entry.id   AF-A0AA40FZJ5-F1
#
_cell.length_a   1.000
_cell.length_b   1.000
_cell.length_c   1.000
_cell.angle_alpha   90.00
_cell.angle_beta   90.00
_cell.angle_gamma   90.00
#
_symmetry.space_group_name_H-M   'P 1'
#
loop_
_entity.id
_entity.type
_entity.pdbx_description
1 polymer ?
#
loop_
_entity_poly.entity_id
_entity_poly.type
_entity_poly.pdbx_seq_one_letter_code
_entity_poly.pdbx_strand_id
1 'polypeptide(L)'
;MNRATVEERFLKVTKRFAKLSGVWPEQNKFVKFLLWAMVDITMASSIILQTARVIHIGTLDVVIEQSSLIGAMILMIIKHGNYLVNATKLESLLNDMSEDWATNRMKEEFEIMTTYANRGSFLAKFYSVNDSLSANAGVLTLIFIQMPWSPRLIHMLKHQNTSPPLIYSIPSYYFVEDDREYFYYIQLYLSLCVYVVLVVFVSCDTLYMVLVQHGCGLLTVAGYRFKNAVKKNFLGAKCTETKEVHESVWYSICGHQKAIASVLLRDCISYHPH
;
A
#
# COMPACT_ATOMS: atom_id res chain seq x y z
N MET A 1 -2.04 -23.08 11.72
CA MET A 1 -2.88 -21.93 12.14
C MET A 1 -3.96 -21.72 11.08
N ASN A 2 -5.23 -21.50 11.44
CA ASN A 2 -6.29 -21.37 10.43
C ASN A 2 -6.26 -19.96 9.76
N ARG A 3 -6.93 -19.82 8.60
CA ARG A 3 -6.96 -18.58 7.82
C ARG A 3 -7.47 -17.37 8.62
N ALA A 4 -8.54 -17.54 9.41
CA ALA A 4 -9.11 -16.48 10.22
C ALA A 4 -8.10 -15.94 11.26
N THR A 5 -7.35 -16.81 11.93
CA THR A 5 -6.32 -16.40 12.90
C THR A 5 -5.16 -15.68 12.22
N VAL A 6 -4.74 -16.09 11.01
CA VAL A 6 -3.70 -15.37 10.24
C VAL A 6 -4.16 -13.97 9.89
N GLU A 7 -5.39 -13.87 9.38
CA GLU A 7 -5.98 -12.60 8.99
C GLU A 7 -6.14 -11.66 10.19
N GLU A 8 -6.62 -12.16 11.33
CA GLU A 8 -6.81 -11.35 12.53
C GLU A 8 -5.48 -10.95 13.19
N ARG A 9 -4.50 -11.85 13.21
CA ARG A 9 -3.23 -11.62 13.90
C ARG A 9 -2.28 -10.73 13.11
N PHE A 10 -2.12 -11.01 11.81
CA PHE A 10 -1.10 -10.37 10.99
C PHE A 10 -1.68 -9.36 9.99
N LEU A 11 -2.87 -9.64 9.44
CA LEU A 11 -3.43 -8.86 8.32
C LEU A 11 -4.54 -7.87 8.72
N LYS A 12 -4.91 -7.78 10.00
CA LYS A 12 -6.09 -7.01 10.45
C LYS A 12 -6.13 -5.59 9.90
N VAL A 13 -4.98 -4.93 9.93
CA VAL A 13 -4.82 -3.56 9.44
C VAL A 13 -4.89 -3.52 7.91
N THR A 14 -4.05 -4.30 7.23
CA THR A 14 -4.04 -4.43 5.77
C THR A 14 -5.42 -4.76 5.20
N LYS A 15 -6.14 -5.72 5.79
CA LYS A 15 -7.49 -6.13 5.42
C LYS A 15 -8.49 -4.99 5.56
N ARG A 16 -8.36 -4.12 6.58
CA ARG A 16 -9.22 -2.96 6.76
C ARG A 16 -9.06 -1.96 5.62
N PHE A 17 -7.83 -1.54 5.32
CA PHE A 17 -7.56 -0.59 4.24
C PHE A 17 -7.87 -1.18 2.87
N ALA A 18 -7.53 -2.45 2.63
CA ALA A 18 -7.88 -3.15 1.40
C ALA A 18 -9.39 -3.26 1.16
N LYS A 19 -10.18 -3.36 2.23
CA LYS A 19 -11.65 -3.30 2.11
C LYS A 19 -12.15 -1.89 1.82
N LEU A 20 -11.57 -0.86 2.43
CA LEU A 20 -11.93 0.54 2.19
C LEU A 20 -11.57 1.00 0.77
N SER A 21 -10.47 0.50 0.21
CA SER A 21 -10.04 0.78 -1.16
C SER A 21 -10.72 -0.10 -2.22
N GLY A 22 -11.53 -1.09 -1.82
CA GLY A 22 -12.16 -2.04 -2.75
C GLY A 22 -11.19 -3.04 -3.39
N VAL A 23 -9.96 -3.15 -2.88
CA VAL A 23 -8.93 -4.08 -3.38
C VAL A 23 -9.15 -5.50 -2.85
N TRP A 24 -9.74 -5.66 -1.67
CA TRP A 24 -9.90 -6.97 -1.03
C TRP A 24 -10.76 -7.93 -1.91
N PRO A 25 -10.34 -9.19 -2.11
CA PRO A 25 -11.03 -10.10 -3.02
C PRO A 25 -12.45 -10.42 -2.56
N GLU A 26 -12.63 -10.76 -1.29
CA GLU A 26 -13.92 -11.15 -0.70
C GLU A 26 -14.76 -9.92 -0.30
N GLN A 27 -15.31 -9.21 -1.29
CA GLN A 27 -16.26 -8.11 -1.09
C GLN A 27 -17.41 -8.20 -2.10
N ASN A 28 -18.54 -7.59 -1.75
CA ASN A 28 -19.67 -7.48 -2.66
C ASN A 28 -19.25 -6.73 -3.93
N LYS A 29 -19.49 -7.34 -5.10
CA LYS A 29 -19.15 -6.79 -6.42
C LYS A 29 -19.67 -5.37 -6.62
N PHE A 30 -20.89 -5.08 -6.14
CA PHE A 30 -21.48 -3.74 -6.23
C PHE A 30 -20.70 -2.72 -5.39
N VAL A 31 -20.31 -3.09 -4.16
CA VAL A 31 -19.52 -2.21 -3.29
C VAL A 31 -18.14 -1.96 -3.87
N LYS A 32 -17.48 -2.99 -4.44
CA LYS A 32 -16.19 -2.82 -5.12
C LYS A 32 -16.29 -1.83 -6.28
N PHE A 33 -17.28 -2.01 -7.15
CA PHE A 33 -17.52 -1.11 -8.27
C PHE A 33 -17.75 0.33 -7.81
N LEU A 34 -18.54 0.55 -6.77
CA LEU A 34 -18.78 1.88 -6.21
C LEU A 34 -17.49 2.51 -5.64
N LEU A 35 -16.69 1.74 -4.89
CA LEU A 35 -15.42 2.21 -4.35
C LEU A 35 -14.43 2.57 -5.46
N TRP A 36 -14.33 1.75 -6.50
CA TRP A 36 -13.47 2.01 -7.66
C TRP A 36 -13.90 3.27 -8.40
N ALA A 37 -15.19 3.42 -8.69
CA ALA A 37 -15.73 4.63 -9.31
C ALA A 37 -15.43 5.88 -8.47
N MET A 38 -15.58 5.81 -7.13
CA MET A 38 -15.24 6.93 -6.26
C MET A 38 -13.75 7.30 -6.30
N VAL A 39 -12.85 6.30 -6.27
CA VAL A 39 -11.40 6.52 -6.38
C VAL A 39 -11.06 7.15 -7.73
N ASP A 40 -11.56 6.59 -8.84
CA ASP A 40 -11.25 7.05 -10.20
C ASP A 40 -11.77 8.46 -10.45
N ILE A 41 -13.01 8.77 -10.02
CA ILE A 41 -13.58 10.11 -10.15
C ILE A 41 -12.71 11.13 -9.40
N THR A 42 -12.34 10.81 -8.15
CA THR A 42 -11.56 11.69 -7.29
C THR A 42 -10.15 11.93 -7.85
N MET A 43 -9.52 10.90 -8.42
CA MET A 43 -8.21 11.03 -9.03
C MET A 43 -8.26 11.82 -10.34
N ALA A 44 -9.25 11.55 -11.20
CA ALA A 44 -9.42 12.26 -12.46
C ALA A 44 -9.70 13.75 -12.24
N SER A 45 -10.61 14.09 -11.33
CA SER A 45 -10.91 15.48 -10.98
C SER A 45 -9.68 16.21 -10.42
N SER A 46 -8.87 15.54 -9.59
CA SER A 46 -7.64 16.10 -9.05
C SER A 46 -6.59 16.37 -10.13
N ILE A 47 -6.45 15.48 -11.13
CA ILE A 47 -5.51 15.67 -12.26
C ILE A 47 -5.96 16.85 -13.14
N ILE A 48 -7.26 16.98 -13.38
CA ILE A 48 -7.83 18.09 -14.17
C ILE A 48 -7.52 19.43 -13.49
N LEU A 49 -7.79 19.56 -12.19
CA LEU A 49 -7.56 20.80 -11.43
C LEU A 49 -6.08 21.21 -11.39
N GLN A 50 -5.17 20.24 -11.29
CA GLN A 50 -3.71 20.49 -11.31
C GLN A 50 -3.24 20.90 -12.71
N THR A 51 -3.69 20.21 -13.75
CA THR A 51 -3.35 20.51 -15.14
C THR A 51 -3.86 21.91 -15.54
N ALA A 52 -5.08 22.26 -15.13
CA ALA A 52 -5.64 23.58 -15.34
C ALA A 52 -4.77 24.69 -14.72
N ARG A 53 -4.23 24.46 -13.51
CA ARG A 53 -3.31 25.41 -12.87
C ARG A 53 -2.01 25.59 -13.64
N VAL A 54 -1.45 24.49 -14.16
CA VAL A 54 -0.25 24.53 -15.01
C VAL A 54 -0.50 25.38 -16.26
N ILE A 55 -1.65 25.18 -16.92
CA ILE A 55 -2.01 25.94 -18.13
C ILE A 55 -2.24 27.42 -17.82
N HIS A 56 -2.91 27.74 -16.71
CA HIS A 56 -3.28 29.12 -16.39
C HIS A 56 -2.11 29.97 -15.86
N ILE A 57 -1.22 29.40 -15.04
CA ILE A 57 -0.10 30.16 -14.45
C ILE A 57 1.16 30.06 -15.33
N GLY A 58 1.45 28.88 -15.88
CA GLY A 58 2.52 28.68 -16.87
C GLY A 58 3.95 28.93 -16.40
N THR A 59 4.22 29.15 -15.11
CA THR A 59 5.58 29.40 -14.60
C THR A 59 6.34 28.08 -14.37
N LEU A 60 7.66 28.10 -14.58
CA LEU A 60 8.51 26.91 -14.40
C LEU A 60 8.39 26.29 -13.00
N ASP A 61 8.33 27.13 -11.96
CA ASP A 61 8.19 26.66 -10.58
C ASP A 61 6.87 25.88 -10.37
N VAL A 62 5.76 26.38 -10.93
CA VAL A 62 4.45 25.71 -10.84
C VAL A 62 4.44 24.43 -11.67
N VAL A 63 5.06 24.44 -12.86
CA VAL A 63 5.18 23.22 -13.69
C VAL A 63 5.94 22.14 -12.92
N ILE A 64 7.07 22.47 -12.30
CA ILE A 64 7.88 21.52 -11.53
C ILE A 64 7.09 21.00 -10.32
N GLU A 65 6.47 21.88 -9.54
CA GLU A 65 5.64 21.50 -8.38
C GLU A 65 4.51 20.55 -8.79
N GLN A 66 3.70 20.93 -9.78
CA GLN A 66 2.50 20.19 -10.18
C GLN A 66 2.84 18.90 -10.95
N SER A 67 3.92 18.88 -11.74
CA SER A 67 4.34 17.67 -12.45
C SER A 67 4.69 16.53 -11.50
N SER A 68 5.30 16.84 -10.34
CA SER A 68 5.61 15.85 -9.31
C SER A 68 4.35 15.21 -8.73
N LEU A 69 3.32 16.02 -8.48
CA LEU A 69 2.03 15.56 -7.95
C LEU A 69 1.24 14.76 -8.98
N ILE A 70 1.17 15.22 -10.23
CA ILE A 70 0.52 14.50 -11.34
C ILE A 70 1.21 13.14 -11.55
N GLY A 71 2.55 13.11 -11.55
CA GLY A 71 3.32 11.87 -11.67
C GLY A 71 3.00 10.87 -10.54
N ALA A 72 2.93 11.34 -9.29
CA ALA A 72 2.55 10.51 -8.16
C ALA A 72 1.11 9.95 -8.31
N MET A 73 0.16 10.75 -8.79
CA MET A 73 -1.21 10.31 -9.04
C MET A 73 -1.31 9.25 -10.14
N ILE A 74 -0.57 9.42 -11.24
CA ILE A 74 -0.52 8.44 -12.33
C ILE A 74 0.04 7.10 -11.82
N LEU A 75 1.14 7.13 -11.06
CA LEU A 75 1.72 5.92 -10.46
C LEU A 75 0.71 5.22 -9.54
N MET A 76 -0.08 5.99 -8.79
CA MET A 76 -1.12 5.45 -7.92
C MET A 76 -2.27 4.80 -8.69
N ILE A 77 -2.73 5.41 -9.79
CA ILE A 77 -3.73 4.82 -10.68
C ILE A 77 -3.22 3.50 -11.25
N ILE A 78 -1.99 3.48 -11.76
CA ILE A 78 -1.37 2.25 -12.31
C ILE A 78 -1.28 1.17 -11.24
N LYS A 79 -0.82 1.52 -10.03
CA LYS A 79 -0.68 0.59 -8.92
C LYS A 79 -2.02 0.03 -8.49
N HIS A 80 -3.03 0.88 -8.31
CA HIS A 80 -4.37 0.47 -7.95
C HIS A 80 -5.00 -0.41 -9.04
N GLY A 81 -4.96 0.04 -10.29
CA GLY A 81 -5.44 -0.70 -11.46
C GLY A 81 -4.82 -2.08 -11.60
N ASN A 82 -3.52 -2.23 -11.31
CA ASN A 82 -2.84 -3.53 -11.29
C ASN A 82 -3.46 -4.49 -10.27
N TYR A 83 -3.83 -4.02 -9.08
CA TYR A 83 -4.51 -4.84 -8.07
C TYR A 83 -5.93 -5.22 -8.49
N LEU A 84 -6.61 -4.34 -9.23
CA LEU A 84 -7.97 -4.60 -9.75
C LEU A 84 -7.95 -5.67 -10.85
N VAL A 85 -7.08 -5.51 -11.84
CA VAL A 85 -6.94 -6.45 -12.96
C VAL A 85 -6.45 -7.81 -12.47
N ASN A 86 -5.50 -7.83 -11.52
CA ASN A 86 -4.92 -9.05 -10.97
C ASN A 86 -5.62 -9.52 -9.68
N ALA A 87 -6.88 -9.17 -9.46
CA ALA A 87 -7.61 -9.50 -8.23
C ALA A 87 -7.66 -11.01 -7.95
N THR A 88 -7.81 -11.84 -8.98
CA THR A 88 -7.79 -13.31 -8.88
C THR A 88 -6.44 -13.84 -8.42
N LYS A 89 -5.36 -13.25 -8.91
CA LYS A 89 -3.99 -13.57 -8.51
C LYS A 89 -3.72 -13.14 -7.07
N LEU A 90 -4.20 -11.97 -6.66
CA LEU A 90 -4.12 -11.52 -5.27
C LEU A 90 -4.83 -12.51 -4.33
N GLU A 91 -6.03 -12.95 -4.71
CA GLU A 91 -6.80 -13.94 -3.94
C GLU A 91 -6.05 -15.27 -3.80
N SER A 92 -5.50 -15.79 -4.90
CA SER A 92 -4.66 -16.98 -4.88
C SER A 92 -3.45 -16.81 -3.95
N LEU A 93 -2.73 -15.68 -4.00
CA LEU A 93 -1.59 -15.45 -3.11
C LEU A 93 -1.98 -15.40 -1.62
N LEU A 94 -3.14 -14.84 -1.30
CA LEU A 94 -3.65 -14.80 0.08
C LEU A 94 -4.10 -16.18 0.57
N ASN A 95 -4.65 -17.00 -0.33
CA ASN A 95 -5.01 -18.40 -0.04
C ASN A 95 -3.77 -19.26 0.17
N ASP A 96 -2.80 -19.22 -0.76
CA ASP A 96 -1.51 -19.90 -0.65
C ASP A 96 -0.81 -19.56 0.69
N MET A 97 -0.76 -18.28 1.03
CA MET A 97 -0.21 -17.83 2.32
C MET A 97 -0.95 -18.47 3.50
N SER A 98 -2.28 -18.53 3.45
CA SER A 98 -3.09 -19.12 4.53
C SER A 98 -2.85 -20.63 4.66
N GLU A 99 -2.67 -21.34 3.54
CA GLU A 99 -2.32 -22.76 3.50
C GLU A 99 -0.90 -23.02 4.04
N ASP A 100 0.06 -22.15 3.72
CA ASP A 100 1.42 -22.20 4.27
C ASP A 100 1.43 -22.12 5.80
N TRP A 101 0.53 -21.32 6.37
CA TRP A 101 0.31 -21.20 7.81
C TRP A 101 -0.45 -22.38 8.42
N ALA A 102 -1.26 -23.08 7.63
CA ALA A 102 -1.98 -24.28 8.06
C ALA A 102 -1.05 -25.51 8.10
N THR A 103 -0.01 -25.53 7.26
CA THR A 103 0.98 -26.59 7.18
C THR A 103 1.64 -26.84 8.55
N ASN A 104 1.73 -28.11 8.95
CA ASN A 104 2.40 -28.51 10.18
C ASN A 104 3.92 -28.34 10.02
N ARG A 105 4.54 -27.48 10.84
CA ARG A 105 5.95 -27.11 10.78
C ARG A 105 6.62 -27.34 12.13
N MET A 106 7.94 -27.52 12.11
CA MET A 106 8.71 -27.56 13.36
C MET A 106 8.60 -26.21 14.09
N LYS A 107 8.77 -26.24 15.41
CA LYS A 107 8.59 -25.06 16.27
C LYS A 107 9.52 -23.91 15.84
N GLU A 108 10.75 -24.23 15.47
CA GLU A 108 11.77 -23.29 15.02
C GLU A 108 11.39 -22.62 13.70
N GLU A 109 10.84 -23.39 12.76
CA GLU A 109 10.38 -22.86 11.46
C GLU A 109 9.17 -21.93 11.64
N PHE A 110 8.26 -22.31 12.54
CA PHE A 110 7.09 -21.50 12.88
C PHE A 110 7.49 -20.18 13.56
N GLU A 111 8.52 -20.21 14.41
CA GLU A 111 9.07 -19.01 15.06
C GLU A 111 9.72 -18.05 14.05
N ILE A 112 10.46 -18.59 13.08
CA ILE A 112 11.02 -17.80 11.96
C ILE A 112 9.87 -17.13 11.20
N MET A 113 8.88 -17.90 10.72
CA MET A 113 7.74 -17.33 9.99
C MET A 113 7.00 -16.27 10.80
N THR A 114 6.78 -16.52 12.09
CA THR A 114 6.11 -15.58 13.00
C THR A 114 6.89 -14.28 13.16
N THR A 115 8.22 -14.36 13.22
CA THR A 115 9.09 -13.17 13.27
C THR A 115 8.93 -12.32 12.01
N TYR A 116 8.92 -12.96 10.84
CA TYR A 116 8.71 -12.25 9.59
C TYR A 116 7.30 -11.64 9.52
N ALA A 117 6.25 -12.40 9.82
CA ALA A 117 4.88 -11.90 9.81
C ALA A 117 4.63 -10.76 10.81
N ASN A 118 5.24 -10.81 12.00
CA ASN A 118 5.19 -9.72 12.97
C ASN A 118 5.84 -8.45 12.44
N ARG A 119 6.98 -8.55 11.75
CA ARG A 119 7.61 -7.39 11.08
C ARG A 119 6.69 -6.81 10.00
N GLY A 120 6.06 -7.65 9.18
CA GLY A 120 5.10 -7.20 8.17
C GLY A 120 3.89 -6.50 8.79
N SER A 121 3.33 -7.08 9.84
CA SER A 121 2.22 -6.47 10.59
C SER A 121 2.61 -5.18 11.30
N PHE A 122 3.83 -5.09 11.84
CA PHE A 122 4.37 -3.89 12.45
C PHE A 122 4.52 -2.77 11.42
N LEU A 123 5.07 -3.07 10.24
CA LEU A 123 5.17 -2.12 9.15
C LEU A 123 3.78 -1.68 8.69
N ALA A 124 2.83 -2.61 8.51
CA ALA A 124 1.46 -2.26 8.16
C ALA A 124 0.79 -1.33 9.18
N LYS A 125 0.99 -1.60 10.48
CA LYS A 125 0.53 -0.73 11.57
C LYS A 125 1.19 0.64 11.53
N PHE A 126 2.50 0.72 11.27
CA PHE A 126 3.22 1.97 11.15
C PHE A 126 2.71 2.84 9.98
N TYR A 127 2.50 2.24 8.81
CA TYR A 127 1.88 2.92 7.67
C TYR A 127 0.45 3.40 7.98
N SER A 128 -0.32 2.60 8.74
CA SER A 128 -1.72 2.90 9.05
C SER A 128 -1.92 3.86 10.22
N VAL A 129 -0.94 3.98 11.11
CA VAL A 129 -0.92 4.99 12.17
C VAL A 129 -0.90 6.39 11.56
N ASN A 130 -0.27 6.55 10.38
CA ASN A 130 -0.30 7.79 9.61
C ASN A 130 -1.61 8.02 8.83
N ASP A 131 -2.64 7.16 8.96
CA ASP A 131 -3.89 7.27 8.20
C ASP A 131 -5.14 7.16 9.10
N SER A 132 -5.21 8.08 10.06
CA SER A 132 -6.43 8.63 10.69
C SER A 132 -7.34 7.76 11.59
N LEU A 133 -7.11 6.46 11.83
CA LEU A 133 -8.15 5.64 12.52
C LEU A 133 -7.69 4.73 13.66
N SER A 134 -6.65 5.16 14.38
CA SER A 134 -6.30 4.69 15.72
C SER A 134 -6.42 5.86 16.68
N ALA A 135 -7.19 5.68 17.78
CA ALA A 135 -7.55 6.72 18.74
C ALA A 135 -6.35 7.50 19.34
N ASN A 136 -5.14 6.96 19.26
CA ASN A 136 -3.95 7.55 19.86
C ASN A 136 -2.85 7.94 18.86
N ALA A 137 -3.06 7.86 17.54
CA ALA A 137 -1.93 7.96 16.60
C ALA A 137 -2.17 8.67 15.25
N GLY A 138 -3.39 9.12 14.92
CA GLY A 138 -3.68 9.89 13.69
C GLY A 138 -3.15 11.33 13.68
N VAL A 139 -2.19 11.67 14.55
CA VAL A 139 -1.78 13.06 14.82
C VAL A 139 -1.14 13.71 13.60
N LEU A 140 -0.34 12.98 12.81
CA LEU A 140 0.37 13.55 11.65
C LEU A 140 -0.57 13.89 10.48
N THR A 141 -1.49 12.98 10.13
CA THR A 141 -2.52 13.23 9.10
C THR A 141 -3.46 14.34 9.53
N LEU A 142 -3.87 14.34 10.79
CA LEU A 142 -4.72 15.39 11.34
C LEU A 142 -4.00 16.75 11.30
N ILE A 143 -2.71 16.82 11.64
CA ILE A 143 -1.92 18.05 11.51
C ILE A 143 -1.83 18.51 10.04
N PHE A 144 -1.60 17.60 9.10
CA PHE A 144 -1.56 17.94 7.67
C PHE A 144 -2.92 18.42 7.12
N ILE A 145 -4.01 17.79 7.55
CA ILE A 145 -5.38 18.21 7.16
C ILE A 145 -5.73 19.53 7.85
N GLN A 146 -5.31 19.76 9.10
CA GLN A 146 -5.56 20.98 9.88
C GLN A 146 -4.67 22.17 9.48
N MET A 147 -3.50 21.92 8.88
CA MET A 147 -2.52 22.94 8.46
C MET A 147 -3.16 24.12 7.72
N PRO A 148 -3.99 23.94 6.67
CA PRO A 148 -4.64 25.04 5.96
C PRO A 148 -5.83 25.68 6.71
N TRP A 149 -6.39 25.03 7.73
CA TRP A 149 -7.47 25.59 8.55
C TRP A 149 -6.95 26.51 9.64
N SER A 150 -5.74 26.21 10.16
CA SER A 150 -5.10 26.94 11.25
C SER A 150 -4.93 28.46 11.02
N PRO A 151 -4.50 28.95 9.83
CA PRO A 151 -4.24 30.38 9.62
C PRO A 151 -5.54 31.18 9.62
N ARG A 152 -6.65 30.57 9.17
CA ARG A 152 -7.96 31.21 9.11
C ARG A 152 -8.64 31.27 10.47
N LEU A 153 -8.51 30.22 11.28
CA LEU A 153 -8.96 30.23 12.68
C LEU A 153 -8.23 31.31 13.49
N ILE A 154 -6.91 31.41 13.33
CA ILE A 154 -6.10 32.45 13.99
C ILE A 154 -6.54 33.85 13.54
N HIS A 155 -6.80 34.03 12.24
CA HIS A 155 -7.27 35.31 11.70
C HIS A 155 -8.66 35.71 12.24
N MET A 156 -9.60 34.77 12.34
CA MET A 156 -10.93 35.00 12.92
C MET A 156 -10.85 35.38 14.40
N LEU A 157 -10.02 34.69 15.19
CA LEU A 157 -9.85 34.97 16.61
C LEU A 157 -9.20 36.35 16.85
N LYS A 158 -8.25 36.74 15.99
CA LYS A 158 -7.49 37.98 16.15
C LYS A 158 -8.20 39.24 15.64
N HIS A 159 -9.40 39.14 15.06
CA HIS A 159 -10.17 40.28 14.50
C HIS A 159 -9.29 41.21 13.64
N GLN A 160 -8.48 40.64 12.75
CA GLN A 160 -7.63 41.45 11.86
C GLN A 160 -8.47 42.09 10.74
N ASN A 161 -8.27 43.38 10.50
CA ASN A 161 -8.93 44.15 9.42
C ASN A 161 -8.38 43.82 8.01
N THR A 162 -7.55 42.80 7.89
CA THR A 162 -6.98 42.35 6.62
C THR A 162 -7.78 41.19 6.04
N SER A 163 -7.64 40.94 4.74
CA SER A 163 -8.23 39.75 4.13
C SER A 163 -7.55 38.47 4.65
N PRO A 164 -8.30 37.39 4.98
CA PRO A 164 -7.69 36.13 5.43
C PRO A 164 -6.75 35.55 4.36
N PRO A 165 -5.65 34.88 4.77
CA PRO A 165 -4.75 34.21 3.83
C PRO A 165 -5.45 32.99 3.20
N LEU A 166 -5.34 32.83 1.87
CA LEU A 166 -5.80 31.63 1.15
C LEU A 166 -4.63 30.65 1.04
N ILE A 167 -4.64 29.63 1.90
CA ILE A 167 -3.68 28.52 1.85
C ILE A 167 -4.49 27.23 1.66
N TYR A 168 -4.29 26.56 0.53
CA TYR A 168 -4.92 25.30 0.20
C TYR A 168 -3.98 24.12 0.44
N SER A 169 -4.51 22.95 0.82
CA SER A 169 -3.71 21.72 0.93
C SER A 169 -2.99 21.34 -0.37
N ILE A 170 -3.67 21.55 -1.49
CA ILE A 170 -3.12 21.37 -2.83
C ILE A 170 -3.44 22.65 -3.59
N PRO A 171 -2.44 23.42 -4.01
CA PRO A 171 -2.71 24.61 -4.78
C PRO A 171 -3.08 24.19 -6.22
N SER A 172 -4.33 24.43 -6.62
CA SER A 172 -4.92 24.04 -7.92
C SER A 172 -5.87 25.13 -8.44
N TYR A 173 -6.31 25.03 -9.70
CA TYR A 173 -7.23 26.01 -10.30
C TYR A 173 -8.66 25.48 -10.23
N TYR A 174 -9.54 26.16 -9.49
CA TYR A 174 -10.86 25.64 -9.09
C TYR A 174 -12.04 26.09 -9.98
N PHE A 175 -11.80 26.90 -11.02
CA PHE A 175 -12.85 27.40 -11.93
C PHE A 175 -14.01 28.13 -11.21
N VAL A 176 -13.71 28.88 -10.15
CA VAL A 176 -14.69 29.65 -9.37
C VAL A 176 -14.41 31.16 -9.50
N GLU A 177 -15.47 31.98 -9.48
CA GLU A 177 -15.36 33.45 -9.59
C GLU A 177 -14.73 34.11 -8.36
N ASP A 178 -15.07 33.63 -7.15
CA ASP A 178 -14.43 34.06 -5.89
C ASP A 178 -13.99 32.86 -5.03
N ASP A 179 -12.67 32.64 -4.98
CA ASP A 179 -12.01 31.62 -4.18
C ASP A 179 -12.31 31.74 -2.66
N ARG A 180 -12.64 32.94 -2.16
CA ARG A 180 -12.87 33.18 -0.72
C ARG A 180 -14.22 32.68 -0.24
N GLU A 181 -15.25 32.79 -1.07
CA GLU A 181 -16.61 32.35 -0.77
C GLU A 181 -16.67 30.82 -0.70
N TYR A 182 -16.01 30.15 -1.65
CA TYR A 182 -16.04 28.69 -1.77
C TYR A 182 -14.88 27.98 -1.05
N PHE A 183 -14.00 28.71 -0.38
CA PHE A 183 -12.81 28.17 0.28
C PHE A 183 -13.10 26.95 1.14
N TYR A 184 -14.13 26.97 1.99
CA TYR A 184 -14.42 25.87 2.90
C TYR A 184 -14.86 24.60 2.17
N TYR A 185 -15.66 24.74 1.11
CA TYR A 185 -16.08 23.62 0.27
C TYR A 185 -14.90 23.04 -0.51
N ILE A 186 -14.08 23.91 -1.11
CA ILE A 186 -12.86 23.50 -1.81
C ILE A 186 -11.92 22.76 -0.86
N GLN A 187 -11.66 23.33 0.32
CA GLN A 187 -10.75 22.74 1.29
C GLN A 187 -11.26 21.41 1.85
N LEU A 188 -12.58 21.27 2.07
CA LEU A 188 -13.21 19.99 2.44
C LEU A 188 -13.04 18.94 1.34
N TYR A 189 -13.32 19.31 0.09
CA TYR A 189 -13.14 18.44 -1.07
C TYR A 189 -11.67 17.98 -1.22
N LEU A 190 -10.70 18.89 -1.09
CA LEU A 190 -9.28 18.54 -1.13
C LEU A 190 -8.87 17.59 -0.01
N SER A 191 -9.38 17.83 1.19
CA SER A 191 -9.12 16.96 2.35
C SER A 191 -9.66 15.55 2.11
N LEU A 192 -10.85 15.44 1.49
CA LEU A 192 -11.41 14.16 1.08
C LEU A 192 -10.58 13.47 -0.01
N CYS A 193 -10.10 14.23 -1.00
CA CYS A 193 -9.23 13.69 -2.06
C CYS A 193 -7.95 13.09 -1.47
N VAL A 194 -7.27 13.85 -0.61
CA VAL A 194 -6.05 13.39 0.07
C VAL A 194 -6.33 12.14 0.89
N TYR A 195 -7.44 12.10 1.63
CA TYR A 195 -7.83 10.93 2.42
C TYR A 195 -8.05 9.68 1.54
N VAL A 196 -8.75 9.81 0.43
CA VAL A 196 -8.97 8.70 -0.51
C VAL A 196 -7.64 8.18 -1.06
N VAL A 197 -6.73 9.07 -1.48
CA VAL A 197 -5.41 8.69 -1.99
C VAL A 197 -4.59 7.97 -0.93
N LEU A 198 -4.59 8.45 0.32
CA LEU A 198 -3.89 7.80 1.43
C LEU A 198 -4.42 6.40 1.71
N VAL A 199 -5.75 6.21 1.73
CA VAL A 199 -6.36 4.88 1.94
C VAL A 199 -5.93 3.90 0.86
N VAL A 200 -5.92 4.33 -0.41
CA VAL A 200 -5.48 3.48 -1.54
C VAL A 200 -3.99 3.18 -1.44
N PHE A 201 -3.17 4.17 -1.12
CA PHE A 201 -1.72 4.02 -0.93
C PHE A 201 -1.40 3.02 0.18
N VAL A 202 -1.92 3.24 1.39
CA VAL A 202 -1.72 2.35 2.54
C VAL A 202 -2.23 0.95 2.22
N SER A 203 -3.38 0.82 1.57
CA SER A 203 -3.90 -0.48 1.13
C SER A 203 -2.89 -1.23 0.24
N CYS A 204 -2.45 -0.61 -0.85
CA CYS A 204 -1.59 -1.24 -1.84
C CYS A 204 -0.20 -1.57 -1.29
N ASP A 205 0.36 -0.68 -0.48
CA ASP A 205 1.70 -0.81 0.10
C ASP A 205 1.73 -1.88 1.18
N THR A 206 0.76 -1.86 2.09
CA THR A 206 0.72 -2.84 3.17
C THR A 206 0.42 -4.25 2.67
N LEU A 207 -0.41 -4.41 1.63
CA LEU A 207 -0.60 -5.71 0.96
C LEU A 207 0.71 -6.23 0.36
N TYR A 208 1.41 -5.38 -0.38
CA TYR A 208 2.70 -5.73 -0.98
C TYR A 208 3.72 -6.14 0.10
N MET A 209 3.88 -5.34 1.15
CA MET A 209 4.84 -5.57 2.22
C MET A 209 4.57 -6.89 2.96
N VAL A 210 3.31 -7.21 3.25
CA VAL A 210 2.94 -8.49 3.87
C VAL A 210 3.33 -9.66 2.98
N LEU A 211 3.01 -9.61 1.69
CA LEU A 211 3.29 -10.70 0.75
C LEU A 211 4.79 -10.93 0.59
N VAL A 212 5.56 -9.85 0.43
CA VAL A 212 7.03 -9.91 0.38
C VAL A 212 7.60 -10.52 1.65
N GLN A 213 7.11 -10.07 2.81
CA GLN A 213 7.59 -10.53 4.09
C GLN A 213 7.26 -12.01 4.36
N HIS A 214 6.10 -12.49 3.90
CA HIS A 214 5.75 -13.91 3.91
C HIS A 214 6.72 -14.72 3.04
N GLY A 215 6.99 -14.26 1.82
CA GLY A 215 7.98 -14.87 0.92
C GLY A 215 9.38 -14.93 1.54
N CYS A 216 9.86 -13.85 2.15
CA CYS A 216 11.13 -13.81 2.88
C CYS A 216 11.17 -14.80 4.06
N GLY A 217 10.04 -14.96 4.77
CA GLY A 217 9.89 -15.94 5.84
C GLY A 217 10.05 -17.38 5.31
N LEU A 218 9.39 -17.71 4.20
CA LEU A 218 9.50 -19.02 3.56
C LEU A 218 10.93 -19.32 3.08
N LEU A 219 11.59 -18.34 2.46
CA LEU A 219 12.98 -18.48 2.02
C LEU A 219 13.93 -18.71 3.20
N THR A 220 13.71 -18.00 4.32
CA THR A 220 14.52 -18.21 5.53
C THR A 220 14.30 -19.60 6.12
N VAL A 221 13.06 -20.11 6.12
CA VAL A 221 12.75 -21.48 6.54
C VAL A 221 13.43 -22.51 5.62
N ALA A 222 13.39 -22.30 4.30
CA ALA A 222 14.08 -23.18 3.36
C ALA A 222 15.60 -23.21 3.61
N GLY A 223 16.22 -22.05 3.83
CA GLY A 223 17.63 -21.95 4.21
C GLY A 223 17.95 -22.63 5.55
N TYR A 224 17.06 -22.53 6.53
CA TYR A 224 17.18 -23.22 7.82
C TYR A 224 17.15 -24.75 7.65
N ARG A 225 16.19 -25.27 6.87
CA ARG A 225 16.10 -26.71 6.53
C ARG A 225 17.37 -27.21 5.85
N PHE A 226 17.86 -26.46 4.86
CA PHE A 226 19.08 -26.79 4.14
C PHE A 226 20.30 -26.87 5.07
N LYS A 227 20.51 -25.86 5.92
CA LYS A 227 21.62 -25.84 6.88
C LYS A 227 21.57 -27.02 7.86
N ASN A 228 20.36 -27.37 8.32
CA ASN A 228 20.17 -28.51 9.23
C ASN A 228 20.39 -29.86 8.53
N ALA A 229 19.94 -30.03 7.28
CA ALA A 229 20.20 -31.23 6.49
C ALA A 229 21.71 -31.42 6.27
N VAL A 230 22.40 -30.40 5.78
CA VAL A 230 23.87 -30.44 5.60
C VAL A 230 24.58 -30.79 6.90
N LYS A 231 24.23 -30.16 8.03
CA LYS A 231 24.83 -30.47 9.32
C LYS A 231 24.60 -31.93 9.76
N LYS A 232 23.40 -32.48 9.52
CA LYS A 232 23.10 -33.89 9.78
C LYS A 232 23.93 -34.82 8.89
N ASN A 233 24.16 -34.46 7.64
CA ASN A 233 24.91 -35.29 6.68
C ASN A 233 26.41 -35.29 6.97
N PHE A 234 26.95 -34.14 7.41
CA PHE A 234 28.31 -34.08 7.94
C PHE A 234 28.49 -34.89 9.24
N LEU A 235 27.45 -34.97 10.07
CA LEU A 235 27.47 -35.77 11.31
C LEU A 235 27.12 -37.25 11.08
N GLY A 236 26.46 -37.58 9.98
CA GLY A 236 25.99 -38.91 9.60
C GLY A 236 26.68 -39.40 8.33
N ALA A 237 27.95 -39.80 8.43
CA ALA A 237 28.68 -40.38 7.30
C ALA A 237 28.16 -41.79 6.94
N LYS A 238 27.10 -41.89 6.10
CA LYS A 238 26.96 -42.80 4.94
C LYS A 238 25.56 -42.77 4.29
N CYS A 239 25.54 -42.23 3.07
CA CYS A 239 24.85 -42.68 1.85
C CYS A 239 23.35 -43.08 1.90
N THR A 240 22.47 -42.19 1.39
CA THR A 240 21.35 -42.49 0.46
C THR A 240 20.71 -41.21 -0.12
N GLU A 241 21.50 -40.15 -0.36
CA GLU A 241 20.99 -38.77 -0.49
C GLU A 241 21.11 -38.12 -1.88
N THR A 242 20.67 -38.79 -2.94
CA THR A 242 20.58 -38.11 -4.26
C THR A 242 19.17 -37.62 -4.60
N LYS A 243 18.11 -38.22 -4.04
CA LYS A 243 16.72 -37.79 -4.30
C LYS A 243 16.25 -36.61 -3.45
N GLU A 244 16.49 -36.64 -2.14
CA GLU A 244 16.05 -35.56 -1.23
C GLU A 244 16.83 -34.25 -1.47
N VAL A 245 18.12 -34.35 -1.78
CA VAL A 245 18.94 -33.18 -2.15
C VAL A 245 18.41 -32.55 -3.44
N HIS A 246 18.07 -33.35 -4.45
CA HIS A 246 17.53 -32.87 -5.72
C HIS A 246 16.14 -32.21 -5.56
N GLU A 247 15.24 -32.78 -4.75
CA GLU A 247 13.96 -32.14 -4.43
C GLU A 247 14.16 -30.84 -3.66
N SER A 248 15.08 -30.79 -2.70
CA SER A 248 15.34 -29.56 -1.92
C SER A 248 15.93 -28.44 -2.79
N VAL A 249 16.81 -28.79 -3.74
CA VAL A 249 17.38 -27.87 -4.73
C VAL A 249 16.28 -27.38 -5.68
N TRP A 250 15.41 -28.28 -6.14
CA TRP A 250 14.25 -27.92 -6.96
C TRP A 250 13.31 -26.95 -6.24
N TYR A 251 12.98 -27.19 -4.96
CA TYR A 251 12.14 -26.29 -4.16
C TYR A 251 12.81 -24.94 -3.91
N SER A 252 14.13 -24.90 -3.70
CA SER A 252 14.88 -23.65 -3.53
C SER A 252 14.93 -22.86 -4.84
N ILE A 253 15.17 -23.52 -5.97
CA ILE A 253 15.13 -22.91 -7.31
C ILE A 253 13.72 -22.41 -7.62
N CYS A 254 12.68 -23.16 -7.30
CA CYS A 254 11.28 -22.76 -7.51
C CYS A 254 10.88 -21.60 -6.59
N GLY A 255 11.38 -21.58 -5.34
CA GLY A 255 11.18 -20.46 -4.40
C GLY A 255 11.89 -19.19 -4.86
N HIS A 256 13.14 -19.31 -5.32
CA HIS A 256 13.87 -18.23 -5.97
C HIS A 256 13.18 -17.78 -7.25
N GLN A 257 12.68 -18.68 -8.11
CA GLN A 257 11.92 -18.33 -9.32
C GLN A 257 10.59 -17.66 -8.99
N LYS A 258 9.86 -18.07 -7.95
CA LYS A 258 8.63 -17.38 -7.52
C LYS A 258 8.92 -16.01 -6.94
N ALA A 259 10.00 -15.86 -6.17
CA ALA A 259 10.45 -14.57 -5.62
C ALA A 259 11.00 -13.65 -6.73
N ILE A 260 11.73 -14.21 -7.69
CA ILE A 260 12.24 -13.48 -8.85
C ILE A 260 11.08 -13.12 -9.79
N ALA A 261 10.07 -13.97 -9.99
CA ALA A 261 8.89 -13.63 -10.78
C ALA A 261 8.02 -12.56 -10.11
N SER A 262 7.95 -12.53 -8.77
CA SER A 262 7.25 -11.46 -8.05
C SER A 262 8.03 -10.14 -8.03
N VAL A 263 9.37 -10.19 -8.14
CA VAL A 263 10.25 -9.00 -8.22
C VAL A 263 10.41 -8.50 -9.66
N LEU A 264 10.67 -9.37 -10.64
CA LEU A 264 10.88 -9.03 -12.06
C LEU A 264 9.61 -8.62 -12.80
N LEU A 265 8.41 -8.89 -12.28
CA LEU A 265 7.17 -8.27 -12.79
C LEU A 265 7.15 -6.74 -12.56
N ARG A 266 8.09 -6.19 -11.77
CA ARG A 266 8.34 -4.75 -11.69
C ARG A 266 9.17 -4.22 -12.87
N ASP A 267 10.04 -5.05 -13.47
CA ASP A 267 10.95 -4.63 -14.54
C ASP A 267 10.43 -4.99 -15.94
N CYS A 268 9.65 -6.06 -16.10
CA CYS A 268 9.04 -6.42 -17.39
C CYS A 268 7.88 -5.49 -17.82
N ILE A 269 7.39 -4.59 -16.95
CA ILE A 269 6.42 -3.54 -17.33
C ILE A 269 7.16 -2.26 -17.82
N SER A 270 8.50 -2.19 -17.69
CA SER A 270 9.30 -1.03 -18.11
C SER A 270 10.06 -1.24 -19.44
N TYR A 271 9.85 -2.34 -20.15
CA TYR A 271 10.53 -2.61 -21.42
C TYR A 271 9.61 -3.28 -22.46
N HIS A 272 8.63 -2.52 -22.94
CA HIS A 272 8.16 -2.66 -24.31
C HIS A 272 8.01 -1.25 -24.91
N PRO A 273 9.08 -0.70 -25.52
CA PRO A 273 8.91 0.38 -26.48
C PRO A 273 8.34 -0.23 -27.77
N HIS A 274 7.27 0.36 -28.27
CA HIS A 274 6.98 0.30 -29.71
C HIS A 274 7.91 1.27 -30.44
#